data_AF-A0A554G7X1-F1
#
_entry.id   AF-A0A554G7X1-F1
#
_cell.length_a   1.000
_cell.length_b   1.000
_cell.length_c   1.000
_cell.angle_alpha   90.00
_cell.angle_beta   90.00
_cell.angle_gamma   90.00
#
_symmetry.space_group_name_H-M   'P 1'
#
loop_
_entity.id
_entity.type
_entity.pdbx_description
1 polymer ?
#
loop_
_entity_poly.entity_id
_entity_poly.type
_entity_poly.pdbx_seq_one_letter_code
_entity_poly.pdbx_strand_id
1 'polypeptide(L)'
;MKNRLRAFLLWAGLGLLPVLAGCDAEECKDAFDCRDQGTAPAGQAWTCQESLCVAVTLVPAKDAGTNADAGVDGGPGVDAGADGGVDAGVDGGVDAGADAGPVAYVRFVNSLYEGNFDDANTPWDAARYRMEVHSSAASQPLFTGVEPGAAGAKAFIAVTPGAKLTFTLRRTGAAPSQPAVATSAEVSLAEGGRLTLLAMGGVASQGTSEVNAPKLLVLDDSAFGAVPPGEVRVRHVTADQVIADFFPRFLKTDSGDELPEVTPFTADPEVKGRVIPEATTRLLVRGSIDTPEPSQSGELGYTLPAGALVKGQAYYVLSSGDDRRAMNDPGASTLWLIPVGKDGAVRMKRDPLLYFFHALDSGAPLKALSQGVPVAADFRYGSDPKPGDLPASAAGHTLSFVLQSDGATSVLGGVQTGPLEAGRRYLVVVSGQAGGTGALAPRAFVVPDTFPSEAQDARVRFVNACAASPATGASLGYFDVALDGSSRGTTFTPVIQDVAYGTAGGATDGVAFPAPTGTDVTGSYFYYAVRGTVSGAPTNRSVQGLPIVRPHLFLLMGNWDSGPTFRAFNLRSNTWSVLTPRGDDVFRP
;
A
#
# COMPACT_ATOMS: atom_id res chain seq x y z
N MET A 1 -14.62 40.78 -72.02
CA MET A 1 -15.71 40.58 -71.03
C MET A 1 -15.11 40.84 -69.66
N LYS A 2 -15.22 42.06 -69.10
CA LYS A 2 -16.21 42.47 -68.08
C LYS A 2 -16.24 41.45 -66.91
N ASN A 3 -15.82 41.71 -65.68
CA ASN A 3 -15.81 42.96 -64.90
C ASN A 3 -14.70 42.99 -63.81
N ARG A 4 -14.34 44.23 -63.45
CA ARG A 4 -13.55 44.68 -62.29
C ARG A 4 -14.40 44.67 -61.01
N LEU A 5 -13.79 44.51 -59.82
CA LEU A 5 -13.88 45.36 -58.60
C LEU A 5 -13.28 44.61 -57.38
N ARG A 6 -12.17 45.08 -56.81
CA ARG A 6 -12.00 45.94 -55.60
C ARG A 6 -12.17 45.24 -54.23
N ALA A 7 -11.00 45.06 -53.59
CA ALA A 7 -10.62 45.36 -52.20
C ALA A 7 -11.65 45.22 -51.05
N PHE A 8 -11.27 44.48 -50.01
CA PHE A 8 -11.11 45.03 -48.65
C PHE A 8 -10.15 44.15 -47.82
N LEU A 9 -9.11 44.76 -47.27
CA LEU A 9 -8.29 44.22 -46.18
C LEU A 9 -9.14 44.18 -44.91
N LEU A 10 -9.15 43.06 -44.19
CA LEU A 10 -9.34 43.05 -42.74
C LEU A 10 -8.49 41.94 -42.13
N TRP A 11 -7.54 42.36 -41.30
CA TRP A 11 -6.83 41.56 -40.33
C TRP A 11 -7.84 40.98 -39.32
N ALA A 12 -7.78 39.67 -39.11
CA ALA A 12 -8.27 39.04 -37.88
C ALA A 12 -7.44 37.78 -37.63
N GLY A 13 -6.50 37.88 -36.69
CA GLY A 13 -5.83 36.70 -36.12
C GLY A 13 -6.85 35.89 -35.33
N LEU A 14 -6.93 34.59 -35.64
CA LEU A 14 -7.71 33.63 -34.86
C LEU A 14 -6.77 32.47 -34.51
N GLY A 15 -6.40 32.42 -33.24
CA GLY A 15 -5.58 31.36 -32.68
C GLY A 15 -6.30 30.02 -32.73
N LEU A 16 -5.56 28.98 -33.09
CA LEU A 16 -5.96 27.60 -32.86
C LEU A 16 -5.95 27.32 -31.35
N LEU A 17 -7.13 27.10 -30.78
CA LEU A 17 -7.29 26.35 -29.53
C LEU A 17 -7.60 24.88 -29.88
N PRO A 18 -6.86 23.89 -29.37
CA PRO A 18 -7.32 22.52 -29.39
C PRO A 18 -8.40 22.35 -28.32
N VAL A 19 -9.63 22.03 -28.74
CA VAL A 19 -10.70 21.60 -27.85
C VAL A 19 -10.47 20.12 -27.53
N LEU A 20 -9.82 19.85 -26.40
CA LEU A 20 -9.87 18.54 -25.74
C LEU A 20 -11.21 18.46 -24.99
N ALA A 21 -12.14 17.67 -25.54
CA ALA A 21 -13.37 17.31 -24.85
C ALA A 21 -13.11 16.07 -23.99
N GLY A 22 -13.27 16.21 -22.67
CA GLY A 22 -13.37 15.10 -21.74
C GLY A 22 -12.64 15.30 -20.41
N CYS A 23 -13.03 16.28 -19.60
CA CYS A 23 -12.78 16.32 -18.16
C CYS A 23 -13.97 17.04 -17.49
N ASP A 24 -14.42 16.53 -16.36
CA ASP A 24 -15.48 17.11 -15.53
C ASP A 24 -15.21 18.59 -15.20
N ALA A 25 -16.28 19.37 -15.00
CA ALA A 25 -16.21 20.82 -14.77
C ALA A 25 -15.58 21.24 -13.42
N GLU A 26 -14.98 20.31 -12.67
CA GLU A 26 -14.32 20.54 -11.39
C GLU A 26 -12.85 20.09 -11.48
N GLU A 27 -11.92 21.04 -11.38
CA GLU A 27 -10.46 20.81 -11.39
C GLU A 27 -9.94 20.39 -10.00
N CYS A 28 -10.62 20.75 -8.92
CA CYS A 28 -10.21 20.45 -7.55
C CYS A 28 -11.39 20.44 -6.58
N LYS A 29 -11.25 19.76 -5.43
CA LYS A 29 -12.17 19.83 -4.28
C LYS A 29 -11.53 20.45 -3.04
N ASP A 30 -10.21 20.30 -2.90
CA ASP A 30 -9.44 20.96 -1.85
C ASP A 30 -8.03 21.33 -2.33
N ALA A 31 -7.27 22.02 -1.47
CA ALA A 31 -5.91 22.48 -1.81
C ALA A 31 -4.94 21.34 -2.14
N PHE A 32 -5.23 20.09 -1.74
CA PHE A 32 -4.39 18.94 -2.01
C PHE A 32 -4.48 18.50 -3.48
N ASP A 33 -5.66 18.61 -4.09
CA ASP A 33 -5.88 18.31 -5.51
C ASP A 33 -5.04 19.23 -6.42
N CYS A 34 -4.61 20.39 -5.92
CA CYS A 34 -3.81 21.36 -6.67
C CYS A 34 -2.29 21.13 -6.59
N ARG A 35 -1.82 20.04 -5.99
CA ARG A 35 -0.37 19.74 -5.87
C ARG A 35 0.32 19.47 -7.21
N ASP A 36 -0.43 19.05 -8.22
CA ASP A 36 0.10 18.71 -9.55
C ASP A 36 0.28 19.95 -10.45
N GLN A 37 -0.09 21.15 -9.98
CA GLN A 37 0.10 22.44 -10.66
C GLN A 37 1.57 22.94 -10.63
N GLY A 38 2.47 22.16 -10.01
CA GLY A 38 3.88 22.51 -9.85
C GLY A 38 4.13 23.52 -8.73
N THR A 39 5.32 24.11 -8.70
CA THR A 39 5.72 25.05 -7.65
C THR A 39 4.95 26.37 -7.77
N ALA A 40 4.22 26.76 -6.71
CA ALA A 40 3.54 28.06 -6.67
C ALA A 40 4.56 29.23 -6.76
N PRO A 41 4.16 30.39 -7.29
CA PRO A 41 4.99 31.59 -7.27
C PRO A 41 5.44 31.97 -5.85
N ALA A 42 6.60 32.62 -5.73
CA ALA A 42 7.15 33.03 -4.43
C ALA A 42 6.14 33.87 -3.62
N GLY A 43 5.92 33.49 -2.35
CA GLY A 43 4.94 34.13 -1.47
C GLY A 43 3.48 33.71 -1.70
N GLN A 44 3.24 32.70 -2.55
CA GLN A 44 1.91 32.17 -2.84
C GLN A 44 1.83 30.67 -2.55
N ALA A 45 0.61 30.15 -2.42
CA ALA A 45 0.31 28.72 -2.35
C ALA A 45 -0.85 28.37 -3.28
N TRP A 46 -0.84 27.18 -3.87
CA TRP A 46 -1.98 26.66 -4.61
C TRP A 46 -3.12 26.31 -3.65
N THR A 47 -4.31 26.80 -3.94
CA THR A 47 -5.54 26.45 -3.23
C THR A 47 -6.63 26.12 -4.23
N CYS A 48 -7.59 25.30 -3.81
CA CYS A 48 -8.81 25.11 -4.56
C CYS A 48 -9.81 26.24 -4.24
N GLN A 49 -10.22 26.98 -5.26
CA GLN A 49 -11.26 28.00 -5.15
C GLN A 49 -12.24 27.83 -6.30
N GLU A 50 -13.53 27.69 -5.98
CA GLU A 50 -14.59 27.48 -6.99
C GLU A 50 -14.30 26.31 -7.95
N SER A 51 -13.74 25.23 -7.38
CA SER A 51 -13.34 24.03 -8.13
C SER A 51 -12.26 24.28 -9.19
N LEU A 52 -11.46 25.34 -9.04
CA LEU A 52 -10.28 25.65 -9.84
C LEU A 52 -9.04 25.84 -8.97
N CYS A 53 -7.88 25.41 -9.47
CA CYS A 53 -6.62 25.59 -8.78
C CYS A 53 -6.06 26.99 -9.01
N VAL A 54 -6.05 27.82 -7.96
CA VAL A 54 -5.58 29.20 -8.03
C VAL A 54 -4.44 29.44 -7.04
N ALA A 55 -3.45 30.23 -7.45
CA ALA A 55 -2.37 30.64 -6.58
C ALA A 55 -2.83 31.83 -5.72
N VAL A 56 -2.89 31.65 -4.40
CA VAL A 56 -3.27 32.70 -3.45
C VAL A 56 -2.05 33.22 -2.71
N THR A 57 -2.02 34.52 -2.46
CA THR A 57 -0.96 35.15 -1.66
C THR A 57 -1.10 34.72 -0.21
N LEU A 58 -0.01 34.22 0.38
CA LEU A 58 0.04 33.88 1.79
C LEU A 58 0.03 35.17 2.60
N VAL A 59 -1.10 35.48 3.24
CA VAL A 59 -1.15 36.52 4.26
C VAL A 59 -0.46 35.95 5.51
N PRO A 60 0.57 36.60 6.07
CA PRO A 60 1.17 36.15 7.31
C PRO A 60 0.09 35.99 8.37
N ALA A 61 0.02 34.82 9.00
CA ALA A 61 -0.83 34.63 10.17
C ALA A 61 -0.51 35.73 11.19
N LYS A 62 -1.55 36.36 11.75
CA LYS A 62 -1.39 37.30 12.86
C LYS A 62 -0.67 36.57 13.98
N ASP A 63 0.55 37.02 14.26
CA ASP A 63 1.45 36.44 15.25
C ASP A 63 0.71 36.29 16.59
N ALA A 64 0.55 35.04 17.03
CA ALA A 64 0.13 34.72 18.38
C ALA A 64 1.38 34.88 19.26
N GLY A 65 1.61 36.13 19.65
CA GLY A 65 2.84 36.59 20.28
C GLY A 65 3.32 35.66 21.39
N THR A 66 4.58 35.26 21.28
CA THR A 66 5.36 34.70 22.37
C THR A 66 6.61 35.54 22.53
N ASN A 67 6.62 36.36 23.59
CA ASN A 67 7.83 36.93 24.13
C ASN A 67 8.71 35.79 24.65
N ALA A 68 9.90 35.64 24.08
CA ALA A 68 11.00 34.94 24.73
C ALA A 68 12.30 35.60 24.28
N ASP A 69 12.87 36.37 25.22
CA ASP A 69 14.22 36.92 25.16
C ASP A 69 15.24 35.82 24.86
N ALA A 70 16.03 36.04 23.82
CA ALA A 70 17.34 35.43 23.65
C ALA A 70 18.38 36.56 23.63
N GLY A 71 18.72 37.05 24.82
CA GLY A 71 19.85 37.95 25.02
C GLY A 71 21.16 37.22 24.70
N VAL A 72 21.95 37.80 23.80
CA VAL A 72 23.35 37.48 23.59
C VAL A 72 24.13 38.67 24.12
N ASP A 73 24.83 38.51 25.24
CA ASP A 73 25.89 39.44 25.65
C ASP A 73 27.09 38.67 26.19
N GLY A 74 28.18 38.78 25.45
CA GLY A 74 29.52 38.43 25.88
C GLY A 74 30.42 39.66 25.75
N GLY A 75 30.56 40.41 26.84
CA GLY A 75 31.50 41.53 26.95
C GLY A 75 31.75 41.88 28.42
N PRO A 76 33.01 42.02 28.88
CA PRO A 76 33.31 42.28 30.28
C PRO A 76 33.30 43.78 30.58
N GLY A 77 32.56 44.18 31.62
CA GLY A 77 32.50 45.55 32.12
C GLY A 77 32.25 45.57 33.63
N VAL A 78 33.13 46.26 34.33
CA VAL A 78 33.33 46.30 35.78
C VAL A 78 32.35 47.25 36.51
N ASP A 79 31.98 46.81 37.73
CA ASP A 79 31.89 47.54 39.00
C ASP A 79 30.63 48.33 39.46
N ALA A 80 30.36 48.09 40.76
CA ALA A 80 29.69 48.84 41.83
C ALA A 80 28.32 49.55 41.67
N GLY A 81 27.39 49.18 42.56
CA GLY A 81 26.28 50.02 43.00
C GLY A 81 25.23 49.23 43.77
N ALA A 82 25.00 49.56 45.05
CA ALA A 82 24.15 48.84 45.99
C ALA A 82 23.17 49.80 46.66
N ASP A 83 21.90 49.79 46.25
CA ASP A 83 20.81 50.58 46.83
C ASP A 83 19.50 49.88 46.36
N GLY A 84 18.61 49.32 47.16
CA GLY A 84 17.95 49.92 48.31
C GLY A 84 16.59 50.52 47.87
N GLY A 85 15.61 49.68 47.52
CA GLY A 85 14.28 50.15 47.12
C GLY A 85 13.20 49.07 47.22
N VAL A 86 12.41 49.16 48.30
CA VAL A 86 11.14 48.43 48.47
C VAL A 86 10.09 49.21 47.69
N ASP A 87 9.45 48.60 46.70
CA ASP A 87 8.19 49.10 46.16
C ASP A 87 7.15 47.99 46.10
N ALA A 88 6.03 48.26 46.77
CA ALA A 88 4.86 47.41 46.85
C ALA A 88 3.95 47.73 45.64
N GLY A 89 4.28 47.17 44.49
CA GLY A 89 3.41 47.18 43.32
C GLY A 89 2.46 45.98 43.37
N VAL A 90 1.24 46.19 43.89
CA VAL A 90 0.12 45.25 43.68
C VAL A 90 -0.26 45.32 42.21
N ASP A 91 0.23 44.37 41.43
CA ASP A 91 -0.30 44.03 40.12
C ASP A 91 -1.70 43.43 40.31
N GLY A 92 -2.71 44.28 40.08
CA GLY A 92 -4.12 43.91 39.98
C GLY A 92 -4.50 43.38 38.61
N GLY A 93 -3.62 42.60 37.97
CA GLY A 93 -3.90 41.80 36.80
C GLY A 93 -4.82 40.66 37.19
N VAL A 94 -6.12 40.90 37.04
CA VAL A 94 -7.11 39.83 37.04
C VAL A 94 -6.72 38.87 35.92
N ASP A 95 -6.23 37.70 36.30
CA ASP A 95 -6.09 36.55 35.43
C ASP A 95 -7.46 36.27 34.78
N ALA A 96 -7.59 36.68 33.52
CA ALA A 96 -8.76 36.39 32.69
C ALA A 96 -8.61 35.04 31.98
N GLY A 97 -7.62 34.22 32.35
CA GLY A 97 -7.64 32.79 32.12
C GLY A 97 -8.68 32.18 33.05
N ALA A 98 -9.90 32.00 32.55
CA ALA A 98 -10.78 31.02 33.16
C ALA A 98 -9.99 29.71 33.20
N ASP A 99 -9.62 29.27 34.41
CA ASP A 99 -9.04 27.95 34.66
C ASP A 99 -9.94 26.97 33.91
N ALA A 100 -9.47 26.49 32.76
CA ALA A 100 -10.13 25.42 32.05
C ALA A 100 -10.01 24.26 33.01
N GLY A 101 -11.06 24.06 33.83
CA GLY A 101 -11.04 23.12 34.94
C GLY A 101 -10.49 21.76 34.51
N PRO A 102 -10.09 20.91 35.47
CA PRO A 102 -9.21 19.77 35.23
C PRO A 102 -9.62 19.02 33.94
N VAL A 103 -8.67 18.76 33.04
CA VAL A 103 -8.91 18.16 31.72
C VAL A 103 -8.16 16.83 31.58
N ALA A 104 -8.80 15.82 31.01
CA ALA A 104 -8.15 14.62 30.48
C ALA A 104 -8.32 14.57 28.95
N TYR A 105 -7.57 13.69 28.28
CA TYR A 105 -7.59 13.61 26.82
C TYR A 105 -7.87 12.21 26.31
N VAL A 106 -8.63 12.12 25.23
CA VAL A 106 -8.92 10.88 24.53
C VAL A 106 -8.62 11.06 23.05
N ARG A 107 -7.99 10.09 22.42
CA ARG A 107 -7.89 9.99 20.95
C ARG A 107 -8.48 8.67 20.47
N PHE A 108 -8.75 8.59 19.17
CA PHE A 108 -9.30 7.40 18.55
C PHE A 108 -8.50 6.97 17.33
N VAL A 109 -8.29 5.66 17.19
CA VAL A 109 -7.72 5.03 16.00
C VAL A 109 -8.67 3.94 15.50
N ASN A 110 -9.13 4.07 14.27
CA ASN A 110 -9.93 3.06 13.59
C ASN A 110 -9.03 2.11 12.79
N SER A 111 -8.90 0.87 13.26
CA SER A 111 -8.15 -0.21 12.59
C SER A 111 -9.03 -1.43 12.27
N LEU A 112 -10.35 -1.23 12.20
CA LEU A 112 -11.28 -2.28 11.81
C LEU A 112 -11.00 -2.77 10.38
N TYR A 113 -11.21 -4.06 10.16
CA TYR A 113 -11.16 -4.67 8.83
C TYR A 113 -12.51 -5.31 8.44
N GLU A 114 -12.69 -5.68 7.17
CA GLU A 114 -13.94 -6.21 6.63
C GLU A 114 -14.24 -7.58 7.20
N GLY A 115 -13.22 -8.45 7.25
CA GLY A 115 -13.35 -9.81 7.74
C GLY A 115 -13.95 -10.78 6.72
N ASN A 116 -13.92 -10.48 5.42
CA ASN A 116 -14.34 -11.45 4.41
C ASN A 116 -13.28 -12.57 4.29
N PHE A 117 -13.55 -13.69 4.95
CA PHE A 117 -12.66 -14.86 4.93
C PHE A 117 -12.61 -15.54 3.57
N ASP A 118 -13.67 -15.41 2.75
CA ASP A 118 -13.88 -16.20 1.53
C ASP A 118 -13.16 -15.63 0.29
N ASP A 119 -13.03 -14.31 0.18
CA ASP A 119 -12.22 -13.66 -0.87
C ASP A 119 -11.50 -12.43 -0.32
N ALA A 120 -10.24 -12.64 0.08
CA ALA A 120 -9.32 -11.60 0.55
C ALA A 120 -9.06 -10.48 -0.48
N ASN A 121 -9.54 -10.62 -1.72
CA ASN A 121 -9.37 -9.66 -2.81
C ASN A 121 -10.65 -8.93 -3.19
N THR A 122 -11.73 -9.12 -2.43
CA THR A 122 -12.95 -8.31 -2.56
C THR A 122 -12.59 -6.81 -2.47
N PRO A 123 -13.08 -5.93 -3.36
CA PRO A 123 -12.80 -4.50 -3.29
C PRO A 123 -13.08 -3.92 -1.90
N TRP A 124 -12.12 -3.15 -1.39
CA TRP A 124 -12.24 -2.52 -0.09
C TRP A 124 -13.09 -1.25 -0.16
N ASP A 125 -14.18 -1.18 0.60
CA ASP A 125 -15.03 0.00 0.73
C ASP A 125 -14.89 0.61 2.14
N ALA A 126 -13.97 1.57 2.29
CA ALA A 126 -13.68 2.20 3.58
C ALA A 126 -14.91 2.90 4.20
N ALA A 127 -15.85 3.37 3.37
CA ALA A 127 -17.03 4.09 3.84
C ALA A 127 -17.97 3.19 4.66
N ARG A 128 -17.99 1.87 4.39
CA ARG A 128 -18.76 0.89 5.20
C ARG A 128 -18.28 0.77 6.64
N TYR A 129 -17.02 1.15 6.89
CA TYR A 129 -16.35 1.04 8.18
C TYR A 129 -16.15 2.40 8.85
N ARG A 130 -16.89 3.41 8.40
CA ARG A 130 -16.91 4.72 9.00
C ARG A 130 -17.60 4.65 10.36
N MET A 131 -16.87 5.02 11.41
CA MET A 131 -17.32 4.88 12.80
C MET A 131 -17.47 6.22 13.53
N GLU A 132 -18.34 6.19 14.52
CA GLU A 132 -18.52 7.21 15.55
C GLU A 132 -18.17 6.62 16.91
N VAL A 133 -17.57 7.43 17.77
CA VAL A 133 -17.27 7.05 19.16
C VAL A 133 -18.10 7.92 20.08
N HIS A 134 -18.89 7.30 20.94
CA HIS A 134 -19.66 7.97 21.98
C HIS A 134 -19.04 7.70 23.34
N SER A 135 -19.15 8.66 24.25
CA SER A 135 -18.81 8.50 25.66
C SER A 135 -20.09 8.47 26.49
N SER A 136 -20.11 7.70 27.57
CA SER A 136 -21.22 7.68 28.55
C SER A 136 -21.50 9.05 29.18
N ALA A 137 -20.53 9.97 29.15
CA ALA A 137 -20.65 11.31 29.73
C ALA A 137 -21.08 12.39 28.72
N ALA A 138 -21.12 12.09 27.42
CA ALA A 138 -21.41 13.06 26.37
C ALA A 138 -22.68 12.68 25.58
N SER A 139 -23.53 13.66 25.28
CA SER A 139 -24.73 13.43 24.46
C SER A 139 -24.42 13.36 22.96
N GLN A 140 -23.33 13.97 22.53
CA GLN A 140 -22.83 13.95 21.16
C GLN A 140 -21.66 12.97 21.02
N PRO A 141 -21.43 12.40 19.82
CA PRO A 141 -20.23 11.63 19.55
C PRO A 141 -18.97 12.48 19.76
N LEU A 142 -17.98 11.87 20.40
CA LEU A 142 -16.64 12.42 20.60
C LEU A 142 -15.86 12.47 19.28
N PHE A 143 -16.02 11.43 18.45
CA PHE A 143 -15.41 11.33 17.12
C PHE A 143 -16.49 10.96 16.13
N THR A 144 -16.50 11.62 14.97
CA THR A 144 -17.46 11.35 13.90
C THR A 144 -16.77 11.00 12.60
N GLY A 145 -17.42 10.12 11.83
CA GLY A 145 -17.03 9.88 10.45
C GLY A 145 -15.63 9.28 10.26
N VAL A 146 -15.11 8.53 11.24
CA VAL A 146 -13.72 8.05 11.21
C VAL A 146 -13.62 6.77 10.40
N GLU A 147 -12.99 6.84 9.23
CA GLU A 147 -12.71 5.68 8.37
C GLU A 147 -11.41 4.96 8.77
N PRO A 148 -11.27 3.65 8.50
CA PRO A 148 -9.99 2.97 8.61
C PRO A 148 -9.01 3.43 7.51
N GLY A 149 -7.73 3.10 7.67
CA GLY A 149 -6.67 3.52 6.73
C GLY A 149 -5.97 4.80 7.19
N ALA A 150 -5.29 5.51 6.28
CA ALA A 150 -4.39 6.61 6.66
C ALA A 150 -5.05 7.73 7.51
N ALA A 151 -6.34 8.01 7.30
CA ALA A 151 -7.09 9.02 8.04
C ALA A 151 -7.72 8.52 9.36
N GLY A 152 -7.45 7.26 9.73
CA GLY A 152 -8.11 6.56 10.83
C GLY A 152 -7.61 6.90 12.22
N ALA A 153 -6.45 7.56 12.35
CA ALA A 153 -6.00 8.12 13.63
C ALA A 153 -6.45 9.58 13.76
N LYS A 154 -7.16 9.89 14.85
CA LYS A 154 -7.61 11.24 15.20
C LYS A 154 -6.78 11.81 16.35
N ALA A 155 -6.73 13.13 16.42
CA ALA A 155 -6.05 13.86 17.50
C ALA A 155 -6.79 13.69 18.83
N PHE A 156 -6.09 14.02 19.91
CA PHE A 156 -6.63 14.10 21.26
C PHE A 156 -7.71 15.19 21.35
N ILE A 157 -8.82 14.86 22.01
CA ILE A 157 -9.86 15.80 22.42
C ILE A 157 -9.96 15.82 23.95
N ALA A 158 -10.35 16.96 24.50
CA ALA A 158 -10.57 17.13 25.92
C ALA A 158 -11.83 16.38 26.39
N VAL A 159 -11.73 15.75 27.56
CA VAL A 159 -12.84 15.14 28.31
C VAL A 159 -12.71 15.48 29.79
N THR A 160 -13.80 15.37 30.54
CA THR A 160 -13.79 15.60 31.99
C THR A 160 -13.09 14.44 32.72
N PRO A 161 -12.05 14.70 33.54
CA PRO A 161 -11.38 13.71 34.37
C PRO A 161 -12.25 13.30 35.56
N GLY A 162 -11.89 12.19 36.21
CA GLY A 162 -12.57 11.63 37.39
C GLY A 162 -13.90 10.92 37.08
N ALA A 163 -14.45 11.09 35.88
CA ALA A 163 -15.64 10.35 35.45
C ALA A 163 -15.29 8.89 35.14
N LYS A 164 -16.19 7.98 35.53
CA LYS A 164 -16.22 6.60 35.02
C LYS A 164 -16.82 6.63 33.61
N LEU A 165 -15.95 6.49 32.61
CA LEU A 165 -16.31 6.57 31.21
C LEU A 165 -16.41 5.18 30.61
N THR A 166 -17.45 4.98 29.81
CA THR A 166 -17.55 3.86 28.88
C THR A 166 -17.63 4.44 27.48
N PHE A 167 -16.85 3.89 26.56
CA PHE A 167 -16.85 4.30 25.16
C PHE A 167 -17.62 3.28 24.33
N THR A 168 -18.43 3.79 23.40
CA THR A 168 -19.25 2.97 22.52
C THR A 168 -18.93 3.30 21.08
N LEU A 169 -18.57 2.29 20.30
CA LEU A 169 -18.30 2.39 18.87
C LEU A 169 -19.59 2.09 18.09
N ARG A 170 -19.98 2.99 17.19
CA ARG A 170 -21.17 2.85 16.33
C ARG A 170 -20.80 3.14 14.89
N ARG A 171 -21.56 2.59 13.94
CA ARG A 171 -21.43 2.99 12.54
C ARG A 171 -21.93 4.42 12.37
N THR A 172 -21.30 5.20 11.50
CA THR A 172 -21.74 6.57 11.22
C THR A 172 -23.18 6.60 10.72
N GLY A 173 -24.00 7.45 11.34
CA GLY A 173 -25.43 7.55 11.06
C GLY A 173 -26.29 6.40 11.60
N ALA A 174 -25.73 5.47 12.37
CA ALA A 174 -26.51 4.42 13.03
C ALA A 174 -27.50 5.02 14.04
N ALA A 175 -28.75 4.56 14.02
CA ALA A 175 -29.74 4.99 14.99
C ALA A 175 -29.31 4.59 16.42
N PRO A 176 -29.61 5.40 17.46
CA PRO A 176 -29.25 5.07 18.84
C PRO A 176 -29.78 3.72 19.34
N SER A 177 -30.89 3.24 18.77
CA SER A 177 -31.50 1.93 19.06
C SER A 177 -30.75 0.74 18.44
N GLN A 178 -29.90 0.97 17.43
CA GLN A 178 -29.07 -0.10 16.87
C GLN A 178 -28.00 -0.52 17.90
N PRO A 179 -27.67 -1.82 17.99
CA PRO A 179 -26.58 -2.28 18.83
C PRO A 179 -25.26 -1.60 18.46
N ALA A 180 -24.45 -1.31 19.47
CA ALA A 180 -23.09 -0.86 19.25
C ALA A 180 -22.28 -1.92 18.49
N VAL A 181 -21.28 -1.47 17.74
CA VAL A 181 -20.28 -2.36 17.12
C VAL A 181 -19.40 -2.95 18.21
N ALA A 182 -18.95 -2.12 19.15
CA ALA A 182 -18.18 -2.53 20.31
C ALA A 182 -18.39 -1.53 21.46
N THR A 183 -18.19 -1.99 22.69
CA THR A 183 -18.23 -1.15 23.89
C THR A 183 -16.98 -1.46 24.71
N SER A 184 -16.31 -0.42 25.22
CA SER A 184 -15.13 -0.59 26.07
C SER A 184 -15.53 -1.09 27.46
N ALA A 185 -14.54 -1.57 28.22
CA ALA A 185 -14.68 -1.60 29.68
C ALA A 185 -14.80 -0.17 30.23
N GLU A 186 -15.32 -0.04 31.45
CA GLU A 186 -15.32 1.22 32.20
C GLU A 186 -13.87 1.63 32.50
N VAL A 187 -13.56 2.91 32.29
CA VAL A 187 -12.25 3.50 32.59
C VAL A 187 -12.41 4.83 33.31
N SER A 188 -11.51 5.10 34.24
CA SER A 188 -11.39 6.41 34.89
C SER A 188 -10.12 7.10 34.46
N LEU A 189 -10.23 8.38 34.16
CA LEU A 189 -9.13 9.23 33.71
C LEU A 189 -8.75 10.22 34.81
N ALA A 190 -7.48 10.24 35.20
CA ALA A 190 -6.97 11.32 36.04
C ALA A 190 -6.85 12.62 35.24
N GLU A 191 -6.76 13.76 35.93
CA GLU A 191 -6.38 15.02 35.32
C GLU A 191 -5.04 14.90 34.58
N GLY A 192 -4.96 15.47 33.38
CA GLY A 192 -3.82 15.33 32.47
C GLY A 192 -3.68 13.94 31.84
N GLY A 193 -4.45 12.94 32.28
CA GLY A 193 -4.42 11.59 31.77
C GLY A 193 -4.80 11.53 30.29
N ARG A 194 -4.18 10.60 29.55
CA ARG A 194 -4.38 10.44 28.11
C ARG A 194 -4.77 9.00 27.77
N LEU A 195 -5.84 8.82 27.01
CA LEU A 195 -6.27 7.52 26.51
C LEU A 195 -6.18 7.45 24.99
N THR A 196 -5.70 6.31 24.50
CA THR A 196 -5.81 5.89 23.10
C THR A 196 -6.88 4.81 22.99
N LEU A 197 -7.97 5.12 22.29
CA LEU A 197 -9.01 4.15 21.95
C LEU A 197 -8.68 3.51 20.60
N LEU A 198 -8.61 2.18 20.54
CA LEU A 198 -8.34 1.43 19.32
C LEU A 198 -9.54 0.55 18.95
N ALA A 199 -10.19 0.84 17.82
CA ALA A 199 -11.17 -0.08 17.24
C ALA A 199 -10.46 -1.15 16.40
N MET A 200 -10.71 -2.43 16.70
CA MET A 200 -10.03 -3.57 16.08
C MET A 200 -11.00 -4.73 15.85
N GLY A 201 -10.64 -5.67 14.98
CA GLY A 201 -11.48 -6.82 14.61
C GLY A 201 -12.22 -6.64 13.28
N GLY A 202 -12.85 -7.73 12.84
CA GLY A 202 -13.62 -7.84 11.61
C GLY A 202 -15.09 -7.48 11.85
N VAL A 203 -15.60 -6.46 11.16
CA VAL A 203 -17.00 -6.02 11.33
C VAL A 203 -18.01 -7.07 10.87
N ALA A 204 -17.64 -7.96 9.95
CA ALA A 204 -18.45 -9.11 9.56
C ALA A 204 -18.76 -10.06 10.74
N SER A 205 -17.88 -10.12 11.75
CA SER A 205 -18.02 -10.98 12.92
C SER A 205 -18.78 -10.31 14.08
N GLN A 206 -19.43 -9.16 13.85
CA GLN A 206 -20.20 -8.45 14.88
C GLN A 206 -21.32 -9.35 15.45
N GLY A 207 -21.35 -9.47 16.78
CA GLY A 207 -22.35 -10.27 17.50
C GLY A 207 -22.06 -11.78 17.53
N THR A 208 -20.92 -12.21 16.99
CA THR A 208 -20.42 -13.58 17.11
C THR A 208 -19.51 -13.73 18.33
N SER A 209 -19.15 -14.96 18.67
CA SER A 209 -18.10 -15.27 19.65
C SER A 209 -16.73 -15.49 19.00
N GLU A 210 -16.55 -15.08 17.74
CA GLU A 210 -15.29 -15.26 17.04
C GLU A 210 -14.19 -14.36 17.64
N VAL A 211 -12.94 -14.82 17.58
CA VAL A 211 -11.77 -14.11 18.12
C VAL A 211 -11.66 -12.67 17.58
N ASN A 212 -12.03 -12.50 16.31
CA ASN A 212 -11.97 -11.27 15.56
C ASN A 212 -13.27 -10.45 15.62
N ALA A 213 -14.25 -10.83 16.44
CA ALA A 213 -15.40 -9.97 16.69
C ALA A 213 -14.92 -8.55 17.09
N PRO A 214 -15.58 -7.47 16.62
CA PRO A 214 -15.10 -6.11 16.86
C PRO A 214 -14.91 -5.77 18.34
N LYS A 215 -13.79 -5.12 18.67
CA LYS A 215 -13.43 -4.70 20.03
C LYS A 215 -13.04 -3.23 20.04
N LEU A 216 -13.23 -2.59 21.19
CA LEU A 216 -12.73 -1.26 21.48
C LEU A 216 -11.73 -1.36 22.63
N LEU A 217 -10.44 -1.43 22.30
CA LEU A 217 -9.37 -1.50 23.27
C LEU A 217 -9.06 -0.11 23.81
N VAL A 218 -8.92 0.00 25.13
CA VAL A 218 -8.55 1.23 25.83
C VAL A 218 -7.12 1.11 26.30
N LEU A 219 -6.26 2.03 25.86
CA LEU A 219 -4.86 2.07 26.24
C LEU A 219 -4.59 3.37 27.01
N ASP A 220 -4.08 3.25 28.23
CA ASP A 220 -3.66 4.39 29.05
C ASP A 220 -2.22 4.78 28.69
N ASP A 221 -2.07 5.92 28.03
CA ASP A 221 -0.78 6.45 27.60
C ASP A 221 0.10 6.82 28.81
N SER A 222 -0.53 7.20 29.93
CA SER A 222 0.16 7.56 31.17
C SER A 222 0.87 6.36 31.80
N ALA A 223 0.40 5.15 31.50
CA ALA A 223 0.93 3.92 32.08
C ALA A 223 2.34 3.56 31.56
N PHE A 224 2.82 4.20 30.49
CA PHE A 224 4.23 4.10 30.08
C PHE A 224 5.19 4.75 31.08
N GLY A 225 4.74 5.82 31.75
CA GLY A 225 5.61 6.68 32.55
C GLY A 225 6.63 7.45 31.70
N ALA A 226 7.64 8.02 32.36
CA ALA A 226 8.71 8.75 31.68
C ALA A 226 9.63 7.79 30.92
N VAL A 227 9.86 8.07 29.64
CA VAL A 227 10.81 7.33 28.80
C VAL A 227 12.19 7.97 28.91
N PRO A 228 13.25 7.22 29.22
CA PRO A 228 14.61 7.76 29.28
C PRO A 228 15.03 8.43 27.96
N PRO A 229 15.76 9.57 28.00
CA PRO A 229 16.15 10.32 26.79
C PRO A 229 17.03 9.55 25.79
N GLY A 230 17.58 8.40 26.19
CA GLY A 230 18.39 7.53 25.33
C GLY A 230 17.62 6.34 24.75
N GLU A 231 16.36 6.12 25.15
CA GLU A 231 15.58 4.93 24.83
C GLU A 231 14.44 5.24 23.85
N VAL A 232 14.11 4.25 23.03
CA VAL A 232 12.82 4.18 22.33
C VAL A 232 12.07 3.00 22.92
N ARG A 233 10.82 3.21 23.33
CA ARG A 233 9.99 2.13 23.86
C ARG A 233 8.84 1.81 22.93
N VAL A 234 8.56 0.52 22.75
CA VAL A 234 7.45 0.05 21.94
C VAL A 234 6.57 -0.92 22.72
N ARG A 235 5.27 -0.82 22.51
CA ARG A 235 4.29 -1.80 22.99
C ARG A 235 3.52 -2.33 21.79
N HIS A 236 3.71 -3.61 21.46
CA HIS A 236 3.05 -4.23 20.32
C HIS A 236 1.56 -4.43 20.63
N VAL A 237 0.71 -4.08 19.67
CA VAL A 237 -0.73 -4.27 19.69
C VAL A 237 -1.11 -5.00 18.41
N THR A 238 -1.94 -6.03 18.52
CA THR A 238 -2.39 -6.81 17.37
C THR A 238 -3.84 -6.47 17.07
N ALA A 239 -4.14 -6.14 15.82
CA ALA A 239 -5.49 -5.94 15.27
C ALA A 239 -5.62 -6.51 13.85
N ASP A 240 -4.59 -7.19 13.37
CA ASP A 240 -4.57 -7.91 12.11
C ASP A 240 -5.42 -9.18 12.19
N GLN A 241 -5.81 -9.67 11.02
CA GLN A 241 -6.58 -10.89 10.93
C GLN A 241 -5.77 -12.08 11.48
N VAL A 242 -6.46 -12.92 12.25
CA VAL A 242 -6.01 -14.24 12.65
C VAL A 242 -7.16 -15.23 12.50
N ILE A 243 -6.83 -16.50 12.28
CA ILE A 243 -7.83 -17.57 12.17
C ILE A 243 -8.29 -18.11 13.54
N ALA A 244 -7.53 -17.87 14.63
CA ALA A 244 -7.87 -18.26 16.00
C ALA A 244 -7.11 -17.43 17.07
N ASP A 245 -7.59 -17.46 18.31
CA ASP A 245 -7.05 -16.71 19.46
C ASP A 245 -5.74 -17.27 20.05
N PHE A 246 -5.41 -18.52 19.77
CA PHE A 246 -4.15 -19.15 20.17
C PHE A 246 -3.02 -19.00 19.13
N PHE A 247 -3.20 -18.14 18.12
CA PHE A 247 -2.16 -17.78 17.15
C PHE A 247 -1.60 -16.38 17.44
N PRO A 248 -0.75 -16.22 18.47
CA PRO A 248 -0.18 -14.93 18.80
C PRO A 248 0.77 -14.42 17.71
N ARG A 249 1.00 -13.11 17.76
CA ARG A 249 1.96 -12.42 16.89
C ARG A 249 3.20 -12.02 17.67
N PHE A 250 4.32 -11.97 16.97
CA PHE A 250 5.60 -11.45 17.45
C PHE A 250 5.94 -10.20 16.66
N LEU A 251 6.56 -9.23 17.33
CA LEU A 251 7.22 -8.11 16.70
C LEU A 251 8.73 -8.34 16.78
N LYS A 252 9.44 -8.13 15.68
CA LYS A 252 10.91 -8.23 15.63
C LYS A 252 11.51 -6.99 15.01
N THR A 253 12.75 -6.71 15.37
CA THR A 253 13.58 -5.71 14.69
C THR A 253 14.41 -6.36 13.58
N ASP A 254 14.94 -5.55 12.68
CA ASP A 254 15.90 -5.97 11.65
C ASP A 254 17.22 -6.51 12.20
N SER A 255 17.57 -6.16 13.43
CA SER A 255 18.72 -6.74 14.15
C SER A 255 18.48 -8.19 14.62
N GLY A 256 17.23 -8.66 14.55
CA GLY A 256 16.82 -10.01 14.97
C GLY A 256 16.24 -10.06 16.38
N ASP A 257 16.26 -8.96 17.14
CA ASP A 257 15.62 -8.90 18.46
C ASP A 257 14.12 -9.14 18.34
N GLU A 258 13.65 -10.21 18.99
CA GLU A 258 12.24 -10.62 19.02
C GLU A 258 11.60 -10.21 20.34
N LEU A 259 10.48 -9.50 20.24
CA LEU A 259 9.66 -9.15 21.38
C LEU A 259 8.69 -10.31 21.69
N PRO A 260 8.18 -10.41 22.92
CA PRO A 260 7.29 -11.49 23.33
C PRO A 260 6.01 -11.55 22.50
N GLU A 261 5.41 -12.74 22.56
CA GLU A 261 4.16 -13.02 21.88
C GLU A 261 3.00 -12.17 22.44
N VAL A 262 2.18 -11.67 21.54
CA VAL A 262 0.98 -10.90 21.85
C VAL A 262 -0.24 -11.67 21.37
N THR A 263 -1.17 -11.95 22.29
CA THR A 263 -2.45 -12.59 21.97
C THR A 263 -3.23 -11.74 20.97
N PRO A 264 -3.88 -12.33 19.96
CA PRO A 264 -4.62 -11.58 18.95
C PRO A 264 -5.68 -10.64 19.53
N PHE A 265 -5.81 -9.46 18.93
CA PHE A 265 -6.72 -8.39 19.39
C PHE A 265 -6.47 -7.93 20.83
N THR A 266 -5.20 -7.98 21.26
CA THR A 266 -4.74 -7.44 22.55
C THR A 266 -3.46 -6.60 22.38
N ALA A 267 -2.88 -6.16 23.50
CA ALA A 267 -1.61 -5.47 23.56
C ALA A 267 -0.62 -6.24 24.45
N ASP A 268 0.68 -6.09 24.21
CA ASP A 268 1.75 -6.65 25.04
C ASP A 268 1.46 -6.35 26.53
N PRO A 269 1.48 -7.38 27.41
CA PRO A 269 1.22 -7.19 28.84
C PRO A 269 2.26 -6.29 29.54
N GLU A 270 3.44 -6.09 28.98
CA GLU A 270 4.41 -5.13 29.50
C GLU A 270 3.99 -3.69 29.17
N VAL A 271 3.17 -3.14 30.07
CA VAL A 271 2.51 -1.83 29.90
C VAL A 271 3.50 -0.68 29.65
N LYS A 272 4.71 -0.75 30.21
CA LYS A 272 5.77 0.26 30.02
C LYS A 272 6.45 0.20 28.66
N GLY A 273 6.11 -0.79 27.84
CA GLY A 273 6.78 -1.08 26.57
C GLY A 273 8.21 -1.58 26.75
N ARG A 274 8.75 -2.10 25.67
CA ARG A 274 10.10 -2.68 25.59
C ARG A 274 11.02 -1.75 24.85
N VAL A 275 12.28 -1.71 25.27
CA VAL A 275 13.31 -0.93 24.59
C VAL A 275 13.64 -1.60 23.26
N ILE A 276 13.69 -0.81 22.19
CA ILE A 276 14.27 -1.22 20.91
C ILE A 276 15.36 -0.22 20.49
N PRO A 277 16.32 -0.63 19.65
CA PRO A 277 17.30 0.30 19.10
C PRO A 277 16.62 1.42 18.31
N GLU A 278 16.97 2.68 18.56
CA GLU A 278 16.53 3.82 17.72
C GLU A 278 16.96 3.64 16.25
N ALA A 279 18.12 3.01 16.03
CA ALA A 279 18.65 2.71 14.71
C ALA A 279 17.88 1.61 13.96
N THR A 280 16.83 1.03 14.55
CA THR A 280 15.94 0.08 13.87
C THR A 280 15.39 0.75 12.62
N THR A 281 15.63 0.15 11.45
CA THR A 281 15.15 0.68 10.17
C THR A 281 13.97 -0.09 9.62
N ARG A 282 13.68 -1.25 10.20
CA ARG A 282 12.62 -2.14 9.75
C ARG A 282 12.08 -2.96 10.92
N LEU A 283 10.76 -3.13 10.94
CA LEU A 283 10.06 -4.00 11.86
C LEU A 283 9.46 -5.19 11.11
N LEU A 284 9.41 -6.35 11.75
CA LEU A 284 8.88 -7.59 11.19
C LEU A 284 7.76 -8.11 12.10
N VAL A 285 6.65 -8.52 11.50
CA VAL A 285 5.55 -9.19 12.21
C VAL A 285 5.52 -10.66 11.79
N ARG A 286 5.46 -11.55 12.77
CA ARG A 286 5.44 -13.01 12.56
C ARG A 286 4.31 -13.64 13.36
N GLY A 287 3.70 -14.71 12.84
CA GLY A 287 2.80 -15.58 13.62
C GLY A 287 3.55 -16.76 14.24
N SER A 288 3.06 -17.28 15.37
CA SER A 288 3.64 -18.46 16.03
C SER A 288 3.58 -19.72 15.18
N ILE A 289 2.41 -19.98 14.60
CA ILE A 289 2.07 -21.19 13.81
C ILE A 289 1.41 -20.77 12.49
N ASP A 290 0.51 -19.80 12.52
CA ASP A 290 -0.11 -19.21 11.34
C ASP A 290 0.84 -18.18 10.71
N THR A 291 1.63 -18.63 9.73
CA THR A 291 2.58 -17.77 9.04
C THR A 291 1.83 -16.79 8.14
N PRO A 292 2.06 -15.47 8.26
CA PRO A 292 1.50 -14.52 7.34
C PRO A 292 1.84 -14.86 5.89
N GLU A 293 0.82 -14.90 5.03
CA GLU A 293 0.97 -15.23 3.61
C GLU A 293 0.59 -14.03 2.72
N PRO A 294 1.20 -13.86 1.53
CA PRO A 294 2.29 -14.67 1.00
C PRO A 294 3.62 -14.15 1.54
N SER A 295 4.41 -14.99 2.21
CA SER A 295 5.75 -14.64 2.69
C SER A 295 6.66 -15.87 2.55
N GLN A 296 7.91 -15.66 2.14
CA GLN A 296 8.90 -16.75 2.07
C GLN A 296 9.52 -17.00 3.44
N SER A 297 9.73 -15.92 4.20
CA SER A 297 10.28 -15.96 5.56
C SER A 297 9.25 -16.36 6.62
N GLY A 298 7.95 -16.30 6.30
CA GLY A 298 6.87 -16.39 7.28
C GLY A 298 6.75 -15.12 8.13
N GLU A 299 7.29 -14.00 7.65
CA GLU A 299 7.30 -12.70 8.31
C GLU A 299 6.78 -11.60 7.35
N LEU A 300 6.14 -10.58 7.90
CA LEU A 300 5.76 -9.35 7.20
C LEU A 300 6.71 -8.22 7.59
N GLY A 301 7.49 -7.72 6.64
CA GLY A 301 8.37 -6.57 6.87
C GLY A 301 7.68 -5.23 6.67
N TYR A 302 8.10 -4.24 7.44
CA TYR A 302 7.69 -2.84 7.33
C TYR A 302 8.92 -1.96 7.49
N THR A 303 9.38 -1.37 6.38
CA THR A 303 10.47 -0.40 6.39
C THR A 303 10.01 0.91 7.04
N LEU A 304 10.76 1.36 8.05
CA LEU A 304 10.47 2.58 8.78
C LEU A 304 10.94 3.81 7.98
N PRO A 305 10.15 4.90 7.92
CA PRO A 305 10.65 6.18 7.45
C PRO A 305 11.84 6.65 8.28
N ALA A 306 12.76 7.39 7.65
CA ALA A 306 13.89 7.99 8.37
C ALA A 306 13.38 8.87 9.52
N GLY A 307 13.93 8.67 10.73
CA GLY A 307 13.53 9.41 11.92
C GLY A 307 12.15 9.03 12.50
N ALA A 308 11.55 7.91 12.08
CA ALA A 308 10.27 7.46 12.62
C ALA A 308 10.32 7.17 14.14
N LEU A 309 11.47 6.70 14.63
CA LEU A 309 11.72 6.45 16.05
C LEU A 309 12.52 7.59 16.65
N VAL A 310 11.99 8.20 17.72
CA VAL A 310 12.58 9.35 18.41
C VAL A 310 12.98 8.92 19.82
N LYS A 311 14.21 9.23 20.26
CA LYS A 311 14.63 8.92 21.64
C LYS A 311 13.78 9.68 22.66
N GLY A 312 13.58 9.07 23.84
CA GLY A 312 12.69 9.60 24.86
C GLY A 312 11.21 9.48 24.50
N GLN A 313 10.86 8.71 23.46
CA GLN A 313 9.48 8.50 23.03
C GLN A 313 9.07 7.04 23.16
N ALA A 314 7.83 6.84 23.59
CA ALA A 314 7.15 5.55 23.52
C ALA A 314 6.15 5.51 22.37
N TYR A 315 5.93 4.33 21.81
CA TYR A 315 4.99 4.08 20.72
C TYR A 315 4.13 2.84 21.01
N TYR A 316 2.85 2.90 20.65
CA TYR A 316 2.14 1.68 20.30
C TYR A 316 2.52 1.30 18.89
N VAL A 317 2.93 0.05 18.71
CA VAL A 317 3.18 -0.54 17.39
C VAL A 317 2.00 -1.44 17.08
N LEU A 318 1.10 -1.01 16.19
CA LEU A 318 -0.15 -1.72 15.91
C LEU A 318 -0.09 -2.45 14.58
N SER A 319 -0.12 -3.80 14.58
CA SER A 319 -0.36 -4.59 13.38
C SER A 319 -1.84 -4.62 13.05
N SER A 320 -2.23 -4.40 11.79
CA SER A 320 -3.63 -4.31 11.37
C SER A 320 -3.82 -4.75 9.91
N GLY A 321 -5.07 -5.05 9.53
CA GLY A 321 -5.44 -5.47 8.17
C GLY A 321 -5.43 -7.00 7.98
N ASP A 322 -5.74 -7.45 6.77
CA ASP A 322 -5.65 -8.87 6.38
C ASP A 322 -4.26 -9.13 5.79
N ASP A 323 -3.51 -10.07 6.38
CA ASP A 323 -2.16 -10.44 5.92
C ASP A 323 -2.20 -11.13 4.56
N ARG A 324 -3.24 -11.92 4.29
CA ARG A 324 -3.51 -12.58 3.00
C ARG A 324 -3.85 -11.59 1.90
N ARG A 325 -4.27 -10.37 2.23
CA ARG A 325 -4.69 -9.39 1.23
C ARG A 325 -3.48 -8.81 0.51
N ALA A 326 -3.28 -9.25 -0.73
CA ALA A 326 -2.20 -8.79 -1.59
C ALA A 326 -2.44 -7.38 -2.17
N MET A 327 -3.64 -6.82 -2.04
CA MET A 327 -4.03 -5.52 -2.61
C MET A 327 -3.45 -4.32 -1.84
N ASN A 328 -3.10 -3.24 -2.54
CA ASN A 328 -2.56 -2.02 -1.92
C ASN A 328 -3.68 -1.04 -1.55
N ASP A 329 -4.50 -1.40 -0.58
CA ASP A 329 -5.65 -0.59 -0.14
C ASP A 329 -5.73 -0.52 1.41
N PRO A 330 -6.72 0.19 1.99
CA PRO A 330 -6.80 0.33 3.45
C PRO A 330 -6.99 -0.99 4.21
N GLY A 331 -7.51 -2.04 3.59
CA GLY A 331 -7.67 -3.36 4.22
C GLY A 331 -6.40 -4.21 4.23
N ALA A 332 -5.39 -3.81 3.47
CA ALA A 332 -4.10 -4.50 3.40
C ALA A 332 -3.37 -4.49 4.74
N SER A 333 -2.50 -5.48 4.93
CA SER A 333 -1.64 -5.53 6.10
C SER A 333 -0.79 -4.27 6.25
N THR A 334 -0.87 -3.66 7.44
CA THR A 334 -0.16 -2.43 7.78
C THR A 334 0.31 -2.43 9.23
N LEU A 335 1.37 -1.68 9.48
CA LEU A 335 1.91 -1.44 10.80
C LEU A 335 1.80 0.04 11.13
N TRP A 336 1.28 0.38 12.29
CA TRP A 336 1.18 1.77 12.74
C TRP A 336 2.17 2.04 13.85
N LEU A 337 2.87 3.17 13.76
CA LEU A 337 3.59 3.76 14.89
C LEU A 337 2.74 4.90 15.45
N ILE A 338 2.19 4.70 16.64
CA ILE A 338 1.31 5.65 17.30
C ILE A 338 2.08 6.20 18.51
N PRO A 339 2.59 7.45 18.47
CA PRO A 339 3.34 8.02 19.58
C PRO A 339 2.44 8.17 20.81
N VAL A 340 2.92 7.68 21.95
CA VAL A 340 2.25 7.79 23.25
C VAL A 340 2.22 9.25 23.69
N GLY A 341 1.05 9.73 24.09
CA GLY A 341 0.84 11.07 24.63
C GLY A 341 0.91 12.22 23.62
N LYS A 342 1.11 11.94 22.33
CA LYS A 342 1.21 12.94 21.24
C LYS A 342 0.22 12.63 20.13
N ASP A 343 -0.22 13.67 19.42
CA ASP A 343 -1.05 13.52 18.23
C ASP A 343 -0.29 12.89 17.07
N GLY A 344 -1.08 12.39 16.11
CA GLY A 344 -0.58 11.77 14.89
C GLY A 344 -0.31 10.28 15.03
N ALA A 345 -0.06 9.65 13.88
CA ALA A 345 0.40 8.28 13.76
C ALA A 345 1.06 8.10 12.38
N VAL A 346 2.03 7.21 12.28
CA VAL A 346 2.63 6.83 11.01
C VAL A 346 2.09 5.46 10.61
N ARG A 347 1.25 5.41 9.59
CA ARG A 347 0.77 4.15 9.00
C ARG A 347 1.73 3.69 7.91
N MET A 348 2.35 2.55 8.12
CA MET A 348 3.32 1.95 7.21
C MET A 348 2.67 0.82 6.44
N LYS A 349 2.89 0.82 5.13
CA LYS A 349 2.51 -0.29 4.27
C LYS A 349 3.51 -1.42 4.46
N ARG A 350 3.06 -2.66 4.25
CA ARG A 350 3.95 -3.82 4.13
C ARG A 350 5.05 -3.53 3.11
N ASP A 351 6.24 -4.05 3.33
CA ASP A 351 7.29 -4.12 2.32
C ASP A 351 6.79 -4.73 1.00
N PRO A 352 7.44 -4.42 -0.13
CA PRO A 352 7.04 -4.90 -1.44
C PRO A 352 6.95 -6.42 -1.49
N LEU A 353 5.96 -6.92 -2.24
CA LEU A 353 5.78 -8.34 -2.52
C LEU A 353 6.43 -8.68 -3.87
N LEU A 354 7.48 -9.50 -3.85
CA LEU A 354 8.14 -9.95 -5.07
C LEU A 354 7.75 -11.39 -5.37
N TYR A 355 7.39 -11.65 -6.62
CA TYR A 355 7.03 -12.97 -7.12
C TYR A 355 8.05 -13.41 -8.17
N PHE A 356 8.86 -14.40 -7.81
CA PHE A 356 9.94 -14.91 -8.64
C PHE A 356 9.43 -16.01 -9.57
N PHE A 357 9.47 -15.75 -10.87
CA PHE A 357 9.04 -16.66 -11.91
C PHE A 357 10.22 -17.14 -12.76
N HIS A 358 10.32 -18.45 -12.96
CA HIS A 358 11.37 -19.07 -13.75
C HIS A 358 10.87 -19.39 -15.16
N ALA A 359 11.37 -18.65 -16.14
CA ALA A 359 11.13 -18.79 -17.59
C ALA A 359 12.43 -19.08 -18.37
N LEU A 360 13.52 -19.38 -17.67
CA LEU A 360 14.84 -19.65 -18.24
C LEU A 360 14.90 -21.12 -18.66
N ASP A 361 15.25 -21.37 -19.91
CA ASP A 361 15.37 -22.71 -20.46
C ASP A 361 16.64 -23.39 -19.93
N SER A 362 16.52 -23.91 -18.71
CA SER A 362 17.60 -24.59 -17.96
C SER A 362 17.13 -25.87 -17.27
N GLY A 363 15.82 -26.06 -17.12
CA GLY A 363 15.18 -27.19 -16.41
C GLY A 363 15.46 -27.27 -14.90
N ALA A 364 16.54 -26.67 -14.40
CA ALA A 364 16.96 -26.74 -13.01
C ALA A 364 16.27 -25.67 -12.15
N PRO A 365 15.80 -26.00 -10.92
CA PRO A 365 15.23 -25.00 -10.03
C PRO A 365 16.24 -23.90 -9.66
N LEU A 366 15.75 -22.69 -9.48
CA LEU A 366 16.56 -21.51 -9.17
C LEU A 366 16.36 -21.05 -7.73
N LYS A 367 17.38 -20.31 -7.27
CA LYS A 367 17.39 -19.56 -6.01
C LYS A 367 17.78 -18.12 -6.29
N ALA A 368 17.08 -17.17 -5.67
CA ALA A 368 17.37 -15.75 -5.76
C ALA A 368 18.04 -15.31 -4.45
N LEU A 369 19.12 -14.56 -4.57
CA LEU A 369 19.87 -13.99 -3.45
C LEU A 369 19.91 -12.48 -3.58
N SER A 370 19.84 -11.78 -2.44
CA SER A 370 20.19 -10.37 -2.32
C SER A 370 21.35 -10.26 -1.34
N GLN A 371 22.45 -9.65 -1.75
CA GLN A 371 23.68 -9.55 -0.94
C GLN A 371 24.15 -10.92 -0.39
N GLY A 372 23.96 -12.00 -1.15
CA GLY A 372 24.30 -13.37 -0.75
C GLY A 372 23.27 -14.06 0.15
N VAL A 373 22.26 -13.34 0.64
CA VAL A 373 21.18 -13.89 1.47
C VAL A 373 20.03 -14.38 0.59
N PRO A 374 19.51 -15.61 0.80
CA PRO A 374 18.35 -16.09 0.07
C PRO A 374 17.12 -15.22 0.28
N VAL A 375 16.49 -14.79 -0.80
CA VAL A 375 15.21 -14.05 -0.78
C VAL A 375 14.05 -14.85 -1.36
N ALA A 376 14.34 -15.80 -2.26
CA ALA A 376 13.39 -16.79 -2.77
C ALA A 376 14.14 -18.08 -3.16
N ALA A 377 13.49 -19.23 -3.05
CA ALA A 377 14.10 -20.53 -3.31
C ALA A 377 13.12 -21.51 -4.00
N ASP A 378 13.67 -22.52 -4.68
CA ASP A 378 12.92 -23.58 -5.37
C ASP A 378 11.81 -23.05 -6.30
N PHE A 379 12.08 -21.98 -7.05
CA PHE A 379 11.18 -21.57 -8.13
C PHE A 379 11.59 -22.30 -9.42
N ARG A 380 10.62 -23.03 -9.99
CA ARG A 380 10.82 -24.03 -11.05
C ARG A 380 10.28 -23.53 -12.38
N TYR A 381 10.87 -24.02 -13.47
CA TYR A 381 10.52 -23.60 -14.82
C TYR A 381 9.01 -23.74 -15.07
N GLY A 382 8.36 -22.64 -15.46
CA GLY A 382 6.94 -22.60 -15.79
C GLY A 382 5.96 -22.89 -14.66
N SER A 383 6.44 -23.06 -13.43
CA SER A 383 5.62 -23.27 -12.22
C SER A 383 5.18 -21.95 -11.61
N ASP A 384 4.26 -21.99 -10.64
CA ASP A 384 3.77 -20.79 -9.97
C ASP A 384 4.92 -19.96 -9.36
N PRO A 385 4.84 -18.62 -9.44
CA PRO A 385 5.85 -17.75 -8.86
C PRO A 385 6.03 -17.99 -7.37
N LYS A 386 7.27 -17.96 -6.89
CA LYS A 386 7.56 -18.02 -5.45
C LYS A 386 7.60 -16.62 -4.86
N PRO A 387 6.97 -16.37 -3.70
CA PRO A 387 7.13 -15.10 -3.01
C PRO A 387 8.60 -14.93 -2.58
N GLY A 388 9.02 -13.68 -2.42
CA GLY A 388 10.28 -13.34 -1.79
C GLY A 388 10.20 -12.00 -1.09
N ASP A 389 10.98 -11.89 -0.03
CA ASP A 389 10.91 -10.78 0.91
C ASP A 389 12.12 -9.85 0.72
N LEU A 390 11.85 -8.59 0.38
CA LEU A 390 12.85 -7.53 0.34
C LEU A 390 12.26 -6.24 0.92
N PRO A 391 13.06 -5.43 1.62
CA PRO A 391 12.57 -4.15 2.14
C PRO A 391 12.31 -3.15 1.02
N ALA A 392 11.40 -2.21 1.28
CA ALA A 392 11.21 -1.08 0.39
C ALA A 392 12.52 -0.29 0.23
N SER A 393 12.83 0.15 -0.98
CA SER A 393 14.09 0.83 -1.29
C SER A 393 13.91 1.75 -2.49
N ALA A 394 14.25 3.03 -2.33
CA ALA A 394 14.26 3.99 -3.44
C ALA A 394 15.35 3.67 -4.48
N ALA A 395 16.46 3.05 -4.06
CA ALA A 395 17.54 2.64 -4.95
C ALA A 395 17.31 1.25 -5.57
N GLY A 396 16.47 0.44 -4.93
CA GLY A 396 16.32 -0.99 -5.24
C GLY A 396 17.35 -1.86 -4.55
N HIS A 397 17.45 -3.10 -5.03
CA HIS A 397 18.35 -4.14 -4.56
C HIS A 397 19.10 -4.77 -5.73
N THR A 398 20.28 -5.31 -5.42
CA THR A 398 21.04 -6.13 -6.37
C THR A 398 20.74 -7.61 -6.12
N LEU A 399 20.18 -8.27 -7.13
CA LEU A 399 19.87 -9.69 -7.12
C LEU A 399 20.92 -10.50 -7.86
N SER A 400 21.13 -11.73 -7.37
CA SER A 400 21.80 -12.79 -8.10
C SER A 400 20.96 -14.06 -8.07
N PHE A 401 21.04 -14.83 -9.14
CA PHE A 401 20.33 -16.07 -9.37
C PHE A 401 21.33 -17.20 -9.51
N VAL A 402 21.13 -18.26 -8.73
CA VAL A 402 21.99 -19.44 -8.68
C VAL A 402 21.14 -20.70 -8.84
N LEU A 403 21.77 -21.81 -9.20
CA LEU A 403 21.12 -23.12 -9.17
C LEU A 403 20.76 -23.50 -7.73
N GLN A 404 19.55 -24.02 -7.53
CA GLN A 404 19.08 -24.46 -6.22
C GLN A 404 19.88 -25.66 -5.68
N SER A 405 20.38 -26.53 -6.57
CA SER A 405 21.03 -27.80 -6.21
C SER A 405 22.33 -27.63 -5.43
N ASP A 406 23.11 -26.59 -5.74
CA ASP A 406 24.38 -26.31 -5.08
C ASP A 406 24.40 -24.95 -4.38
N GLY A 407 23.43 -24.07 -4.67
CA GLY A 407 23.36 -22.71 -4.13
C GLY A 407 24.54 -21.82 -4.51
N ALA A 408 25.38 -22.23 -5.46
CA ALA A 408 26.67 -21.62 -5.75
C ALA A 408 26.89 -21.36 -7.25
N THR A 409 26.38 -22.22 -8.13
CA THR A 409 26.54 -22.05 -9.57
C THR A 409 25.71 -20.85 -10.03
N SER A 410 26.42 -19.78 -10.39
CA SER A 410 25.80 -18.54 -10.86
C SER A 410 25.15 -18.73 -12.22
N VAL A 411 23.88 -18.36 -12.32
CA VAL A 411 23.11 -18.32 -13.56
C VAL A 411 23.07 -16.89 -14.10
N LEU A 412 22.84 -15.93 -13.20
CA LEU A 412 22.76 -14.51 -13.52
C LEU A 412 23.10 -13.69 -12.27
N GLY A 413 23.98 -12.71 -12.38
CA GLY A 413 24.38 -11.86 -11.25
C GLY A 413 24.18 -10.37 -11.52
N GLY A 414 24.11 -9.56 -10.47
CA GLY A 414 24.15 -8.10 -10.56
C GLY A 414 22.87 -7.45 -11.07
N VAL A 415 21.74 -8.14 -11.01
CA VAL A 415 20.46 -7.65 -11.55
C VAL A 415 19.89 -6.60 -10.59
N GLN A 416 19.73 -5.37 -11.06
CA GLN A 416 19.08 -4.33 -10.27
C GLN A 416 17.56 -4.48 -10.34
N THR A 417 16.90 -4.42 -9.19
CA THR A 417 15.43 -4.41 -9.15
C THR A 417 14.84 -3.08 -9.60
N GLY A 418 15.61 -2.00 -9.51
CA GLY A 418 15.07 -0.64 -9.47
C GLY A 418 14.28 -0.37 -8.19
N PRO A 419 13.65 0.82 -8.06
CA PRO A 419 12.93 1.21 -6.86
C PRO A 419 11.83 0.21 -6.49
N LEU A 420 11.80 -0.18 -5.22
CA LEU A 420 10.75 -1.02 -4.67
C LEU A 420 9.92 -0.24 -3.65
N GLU A 421 8.63 -0.10 -3.92
CA GLU A 421 7.69 0.68 -3.10
C GLU A 421 6.95 -0.21 -2.10
N ALA A 422 6.80 0.27 -0.86
CA ALA A 422 5.98 -0.39 0.14
C ALA A 422 4.52 -0.53 -0.34
N GLY A 423 3.94 -1.71 -0.13
CA GLY A 423 2.61 -2.10 -0.55
C GLY A 423 2.49 -2.42 -2.05
N ARG A 424 3.56 -2.29 -2.84
CA ARG A 424 3.55 -2.65 -4.26
C ARG A 424 3.96 -4.11 -4.46
N ARG A 425 3.43 -4.70 -5.55
CA ARG A 425 3.74 -6.05 -5.99
C ARG A 425 4.60 -6.01 -7.24
N TYR A 426 5.46 -7.00 -7.40
CA TYR A 426 6.38 -7.12 -8.52
C TYR A 426 6.46 -8.56 -9.00
N LEU A 427 6.45 -8.76 -10.31
CA LEU A 427 6.83 -10.03 -10.92
C LEU A 427 8.30 -9.93 -11.36
N VAL A 428 9.16 -10.76 -10.78
CA VAL A 428 10.57 -10.91 -11.16
C VAL A 428 10.68 -12.11 -12.07
N VAL A 429 10.95 -11.89 -13.35
CA VAL A 429 11.02 -12.95 -14.35
C VAL A 429 12.46 -13.24 -14.70
N VAL A 430 12.91 -14.48 -14.52
CA VAL A 430 14.23 -14.94 -14.99
C VAL A 430 14.03 -15.75 -16.26
N SER A 431 14.58 -15.30 -17.39
CA SER A 431 14.39 -15.90 -18.72
C SER A 431 15.69 -16.01 -19.52
N GLY A 432 15.64 -16.55 -20.73
CA GLY A 432 16.80 -16.82 -21.58
C GLY A 432 17.08 -18.31 -21.71
N GLN A 433 18.30 -18.66 -22.10
CA GLN A 433 18.81 -20.03 -22.12
C GLN A 433 20.05 -20.12 -21.22
N ALA A 434 20.15 -21.18 -20.40
CA ALA A 434 21.34 -21.39 -19.59
C ALA A 434 22.59 -21.50 -20.46
N GLY A 435 23.63 -20.71 -20.14
CA GLY A 435 24.85 -20.62 -20.94
C GLY A 435 24.70 -19.93 -22.31
N GLY A 436 23.50 -19.42 -22.63
CA GLY A 436 23.24 -18.68 -23.87
C GLY A 436 24.01 -17.35 -23.92
N THR A 437 24.21 -16.84 -25.14
CA THR A 437 24.88 -15.54 -25.39
C THR A 437 23.98 -14.59 -26.19
N GLY A 438 24.25 -13.29 -26.11
CA GLY A 438 23.54 -12.28 -26.91
C GLY A 438 22.04 -12.20 -26.57
N ALA A 439 21.18 -12.48 -27.57
CA ALA A 439 19.73 -12.47 -27.39
C ALA A 439 19.22 -13.62 -26.51
N LEU A 440 19.95 -14.74 -26.46
CA LEU A 440 19.60 -15.92 -25.67
C LEU A 440 20.23 -15.91 -24.26
N ALA A 441 21.03 -14.91 -23.92
CA ALA A 441 21.68 -14.84 -22.61
C ALA A 441 20.64 -14.77 -21.48
N PRO A 442 20.93 -15.38 -20.31
CA PRO A 442 20.09 -15.22 -19.13
C PRO A 442 19.82 -13.76 -18.80
N ARG A 443 18.57 -13.42 -18.53
CA ARG A 443 18.13 -12.08 -18.12
C ARG A 443 17.13 -12.19 -17.00
N ALA A 444 17.07 -11.15 -16.20
CA ALA A 444 15.99 -10.94 -15.29
C ALA A 444 15.49 -9.51 -15.42
N PHE A 445 14.18 -9.34 -15.31
CA PHE A 445 13.54 -8.04 -15.34
C PHE A 445 12.36 -8.04 -14.37
N VAL A 446 12.10 -6.87 -13.82
CA VAL A 446 11.16 -6.65 -12.73
C VAL A 446 9.96 -5.88 -13.28
N VAL A 447 8.77 -6.46 -13.17
CA VAL A 447 7.53 -5.89 -13.69
C VAL A 447 6.64 -5.49 -12.50
N PRO A 448 6.45 -4.19 -12.22
CA PRO A 448 5.55 -3.76 -11.16
C PRO A 448 4.10 -4.04 -11.54
N ASP A 449 3.29 -4.41 -10.55
CA ASP A 449 1.83 -4.32 -10.65
C ASP A 449 1.40 -2.86 -10.54
N THR A 450 0.92 -2.34 -11.66
CA THR A 450 0.45 -0.96 -11.82
C THR A 450 -1.02 -0.91 -12.21
N PHE A 451 -1.75 -2.03 -12.13
CA PHE A 451 -3.20 -2.00 -12.36
C PHE A 451 -3.89 -1.15 -11.28
N PRO A 452 -4.97 -0.40 -11.59
CA PRO A 452 -5.71 0.40 -10.60
C PRO A 452 -6.39 -0.47 -9.54
N SER A 453 -6.28 -0.15 -8.26
CA SER A 453 -6.74 -1.00 -7.13
C SER A 453 -8.20 -1.47 -7.25
N GLU A 454 -9.05 -0.63 -7.82
CA GLU A 454 -10.48 -0.80 -8.00
C GLU A 454 -10.84 -1.55 -9.29
N ALA A 455 -9.87 -1.83 -10.17
CA ALA A 455 -10.11 -2.55 -11.41
C ALA A 455 -10.64 -3.97 -11.15
N GLN A 456 -11.87 -4.21 -11.60
CA GLN A 456 -12.60 -5.49 -11.52
C GLN A 456 -12.97 -6.04 -12.90
N ASP A 457 -12.32 -5.55 -13.95
CA ASP A 457 -12.56 -5.91 -15.34
C ASP A 457 -11.38 -6.70 -15.96
N ALA A 458 -11.66 -7.32 -17.10
CA ALA A 458 -10.70 -8.03 -17.92
C ALA A 458 -9.70 -7.07 -18.56
N ARG A 459 -8.53 -6.92 -17.95
CA ARG A 459 -7.44 -6.10 -18.48
C ARG A 459 -6.09 -6.79 -18.36
N VAL A 460 -5.19 -6.47 -19.28
CA VAL A 460 -3.93 -7.18 -19.44
C VAL A 460 -2.74 -6.24 -19.62
N ARG A 461 -1.57 -6.73 -19.19
CA ARG A 461 -0.26 -6.29 -19.68
C ARG A 461 0.47 -7.51 -20.21
N PHE A 462 1.39 -7.31 -21.13
CA PHE A 462 2.08 -8.41 -21.80
C PHE A 462 3.58 -8.39 -21.51
N VAL A 463 4.12 -9.50 -21.07
CA VAL A 463 5.51 -9.71 -20.69
C VAL A 463 6.12 -10.72 -21.65
N ASN A 464 7.10 -10.31 -22.44
CA ASN A 464 7.76 -11.22 -23.38
C ASN A 464 9.05 -11.79 -22.76
N ALA A 465 8.95 -12.98 -22.18
CA ALA A 465 10.06 -13.76 -21.63
C ALA A 465 10.56 -14.86 -22.60
N CYS A 466 10.08 -14.87 -23.85
CA CYS A 466 10.49 -15.83 -24.87
C CYS A 466 11.74 -15.31 -25.60
N ALA A 467 12.91 -15.84 -25.22
CA ALA A 467 14.19 -15.39 -25.77
C ALA A 467 14.34 -15.66 -27.28
N ALA A 468 13.63 -16.67 -27.77
CA ALA A 468 13.55 -17.00 -29.20
C ALA A 468 12.43 -16.24 -29.94
N SER A 469 11.77 -15.27 -29.29
CA SER A 469 10.73 -14.47 -29.96
C SER A 469 11.29 -13.70 -31.17
N PRO A 470 10.45 -13.37 -32.18
CA PRO A 470 10.88 -12.63 -33.35
C PRO A 470 11.54 -11.29 -32.99
N ALA A 471 12.51 -10.85 -33.78
CA ALA A 471 13.25 -9.61 -33.53
C ALA A 471 12.36 -8.36 -33.51
N THR A 472 11.22 -8.39 -34.20
CA THR A 472 10.20 -7.32 -34.18
C THR A 472 9.36 -7.31 -32.89
N GLY A 473 9.55 -8.29 -32.00
CA GLY A 473 8.72 -8.52 -30.83
C GLY A 473 7.52 -9.43 -31.12
N ALA A 474 6.75 -9.68 -30.06
CA ALA A 474 5.51 -10.43 -30.10
C ALA A 474 4.33 -9.55 -29.70
N SER A 475 3.23 -9.67 -30.43
CA SER A 475 1.95 -9.03 -30.11
C SER A 475 1.06 -10.02 -29.36
N LEU A 476 0.40 -9.57 -28.30
CA LEU A 476 -0.68 -10.29 -27.61
C LEU A 476 -2.03 -9.87 -28.20
N GLY A 477 -2.92 -10.83 -28.39
CA GLY A 477 -4.28 -10.60 -28.86
C GLY A 477 -5.18 -11.80 -28.64
N TYR A 478 -6.25 -11.86 -29.43
CA TYR A 478 -7.18 -12.99 -29.43
C TYR A 478 -7.69 -13.27 -30.84
N PHE A 479 -8.21 -14.48 -31.06
CA PHE A 479 -9.01 -14.80 -32.24
C PHE A 479 -10.51 -14.63 -31.94
N ASP A 480 -11.28 -14.34 -32.99
CA ASP A 480 -12.73 -14.48 -32.97
C ASP A 480 -13.17 -15.94 -32.74
N VAL A 481 -14.47 -16.11 -32.44
CA VAL A 481 -15.11 -17.41 -32.34
C VAL A 481 -15.90 -17.64 -33.63
N ALA A 482 -15.80 -18.84 -34.20
CA ALA A 482 -16.53 -19.22 -35.40
C ALA A 482 -18.06 -19.24 -35.15
N LEU A 483 -18.84 -19.33 -36.23
CA LEU A 483 -20.31 -19.33 -36.17
C LEU A 483 -20.89 -20.53 -35.41
N ASP A 484 -20.12 -21.60 -35.23
CA ASP A 484 -20.52 -22.75 -34.42
C ASP A 484 -20.45 -22.47 -32.89
N GLY A 485 -20.04 -21.26 -32.50
CA GLY A 485 -19.95 -20.80 -31.12
C GLY A 485 -18.82 -21.45 -30.31
N SER A 486 -18.02 -22.31 -30.94
CA SER A 486 -16.98 -23.07 -30.26
C SER A 486 -15.64 -23.02 -30.98
N SER A 487 -15.56 -23.23 -32.29
CA SER A 487 -14.27 -23.29 -32.99
C SER A 487 -13.56 -21.93 -33.04
N ARG A 488 -12.23 -21.96 -33.17
CA ARG A 488 -11.41 -20.77 -33.42
C ARG A 488 -11.81 -20.17 -34.77
N GLY A 489 -12.12 -18.88 -34.79
CA GLY A 489 -12.30 -18.15 -36.03
C GLY A 489 -10.97 -17.87 -36.75
N THR A 490 -10.99 -16.90 -37.66
CA THR A 490 -9.85 -16.59 -38.54
C THR A 490 -9.28 -15.20 -38.32
N THR A 491 -9.97 -14.35 -37.57
CA THR A 491 -9.61 -12.95 -37.36
C THR A 491 -8.84 -12.81 -36.06
N PHE A 492 -7.56 -12.47 -36.15
CA PHE A 492 -6.77 -12.07 -34.99
C PHE A 492 -6.89 -10.57 -34.75
N THR A 493 -7.23 -10.20 -33.53
CA THR A 493 -7.29 -8.83 -33.05
C THR A 493 -6.14 -8.57 -32.07
N PRO A 494 -5.17 -7.69 -32.41
CA PRO A 494 -4.11 -7.33 -31.47
C PRO A 494 -4.66 -6.47 -30.34
N VAL A 495 -4.17 -6.72 -29.12
CA VAL A 495 -4.46 -5.91 -27.92
C VAL A 495 -3.21 -5.14 -27.48
N ILE A 496 -2.05 -5.80 -27.48
CA ILE A 496 -0.74 -5.20 -27.19
C ILE A 496 0.21 -5.62 -28.30
N GLN A 497 0.90 -4.67 -28.91
CA GLN A 497 1.69 -4.92 -30.12
C GLN A 497 3.20 -4.91 -29.84
N ASP A 498 3.91 -5.75 -30.59
CA ASP A 498 5.37 -5.71 -30.81
C ASP A 498 6.23 -5.58 -29.54
N VAL A 499 5.90 -6.36 -28.51
CA VAL A 499 6.65 -6.39 -27.26
C VAL A 499 7.94 -7.17 -27.45
N ALA A 500 9.07 -6.47 -27.36
CA ALA A 500 10.40 -7.04 -27.47
C ALA A 500 10.71 -8.03 -26.33
N TYR A 501 11.60 -9.00 -26.58
CA TYR A 501 12.08 -9.90 -25.54
C TYR A 501 12.71 -9.11 -24.38
N GLY A 502 12.38 -9.51 -23.15
CA GLY A 502 12.91 -8.91 -21.93
C GLY A 502 12.16 -7.67 -21.46
N THR A 503 11.00 -7.35 -22.04
CA THR A 503 10.21 -6.17 -21.68
C THR A 503 8.76 -6.52 -21.38
N ALA A 504 8.06 -5.54 -20.78
CA ALA A 504 6.62 -5.55 -20.61
C ALA A 504 5.99 -4.45 -21.48
N GLY A 505 4.93 -4.76 -22.20
CA GLY A 505 4.15 -3.83 -23.01
C GLY A 505 2.70 -3.67 -22.55
N GLY A 506 2.01 -2.72 -23.20
CA GLY A 506 0.68 -2.24 -22.81
C GLY A 506 0.75 -1.03 -21.87
N ALA A 507 -0.37 -0.35 -21.71
CA ALA A 507 -0.48 0.74 -20.73
C ALA A 507 -0.18 0.23 -19.31
N THR A 508 0.39 1.09 -18.46
CA THR A 508 0.69 0.76 -17.06
C THR A 508 -0.56 0.32 -16.31
N ASP A 509 -1.70 0.93 -16.59
CA ASP A 509 -2.95 0.66 -15.87
C ASP A 509 -3.71 -0.54 -16.47
N GLY A 510 -3.09 -1.20 -17.45
CA GLY A 510 -3.65 -2.30 -18.23
C GLY A 510 -4.38 -1.86 -19.49
N VAL A 511 -4.50 -2.78 -20.44
CA VAL A 511 -5.33 -2.63 -21.64
C VAL A 511 -6.52 -3.57 -21.51
N ALA A 512 -7.73 -3.10 -21.77
CA ALA A 512 -8.92 -3.94 -21.77
C ALA A 512 -8.75 -5.13 -22.74
N PHE A 513 -9.27 -6.30 -22.37
CA PHE A 513 -9.15 -7.53 -23.16
C PHE A 513 -10.55 -8.04 -23.59
N PRO A 514 -11.14 -7.45 -24.64
CA PRO A 514 -12.52 -7.73 -25.06
C PRO A 514 -12.61 -8.97 -25.96
N ALA A 515 -12.00 -10.08 -25.55
CA ALA A 515 -12.05 -11.31 -26.33
C ALA A 515 -13.47 -11.88 -26.35
N PRO A 516 -13.97 -12.36 -27.52
CA PRO A 516 -15.26 -13.02 -27.60
C PRO A 516 -15.22 -14.38 -26.88
N THR A 517 -16.31 -14.70 -26.18
CA THR A 517 -16.45 -15.95 -25.43
C THR A 517 -16.92 -17.08 -26.34
N GLY A 518 -16.11 -18.13 -26.47
CA GLY A 518 -16.55 -19.42 -27.01
C GLY A 518 -17.10 -20.31 -25.89
N THR A 519 -17.96 -21.27 -26.24
CA THR A 519 -18.51 -22.23 -25.27
C THR A 519 -18.52 -23.64 -25.87
N ASP A 520 -18.06 -24.61 -25.10
CA ASP A 520 -18.10 -26.03 -25.45
C ASP A 520 -18.61 -26.87 -24.27
N VAL A 521 -18.54 -28.21 -24.40
CA VAL A 521 -18.97 -29.15 -23.36
C VAL A 521 -18.20 -29.02 -22.04
N THR A 522 -17.02 -28.39 -22.09
CA THR A 522 -16.20 -28.15 -20.91
C THR A 522 -16.50 -26.79 -20.27
N GLY A 523 -17.04 -25.81 -21.01
CA GLY A 523 -17.49 -24.51 -20.47
C GLY A 523 -17.10 -23.33 -21.36
N SER A 524 -17.09 -22.12 -20.80
CA SER A 524 -16.69 -20.90 -21.51
C SER A 524 -15.16 -20.74 -21.63
N TYR A 525 -14.68 -20.10 -22.69
CA TYR A 525 -13.26 -19.85 -22.96
C TYR A 525 -13.03 -18.68 -23.92
N PHE A 526 -11.77 -18.23 -23.98
CA PHE A 526 -11.23 -17.33 -25.00
C PHE A 526 -10.18 -18.06 -25.86
N TYR A 527 -10.03 -17.60 -27.10
CA TYR A 527 -8.88 -17.95 -27.94
C TYR A 527 -7.79 -16.91 -27.79
N TYR A 528 -6.92 -17.09 -26.80
CA TYR A 528 -5.73 -16.28 -26.64
C TYR A 528 -4.79 -16.50 -27.81
N ALA A 529 -4.11 -15.44 -28.25
CA ALA A 529 -3.23 -15.51 -29.39
C ALA A 529 -2.01 -14.62 -29.24
N VAL A 530 -0.91 -15.06 -29.84
CA VAL A 530 0.27 -14.24 -30.07
C VAL A 530 0.57 -14.19 -31.56
N ARG A 531 1.09 -13.04 -32.01
CA ARG A 531 1.54 -12.82 -33.38
C ARG A 531 2.95 -12.26 -33.37
N GLY A 532 3.79 -12.76 -34.25
CA GLY A 532 5.10 -12.16 -34.54
C GLY A 532 5.44 -12.30 -36.01
N THR A 533 6.48 -11.61 -36.48
CA THR A 533 6.91 -11.64 -37.88
C THR A 533 8.12 -12.54 -38.06
N VAL A 534 7.96 -13.66 -38.76
CA VAL A 534 9.04 -14.60 -39.07
C VAL A 534 9.29 -14.55 -40.57
N SER A 535 10.53 -14.26 -40.98
CA SER A 535 10.92 -14.18 -42.40
C SER A 535 10.03 -13.26 -43.24
N GLY A 536 9.53 -12.17 -42.66
CA GLY A 536 8.66 -11.19 -43.32
C GLY A 536 7.17 -11.56 -43.38
N ALA A 537 6.75 -12.69 -42.81
CA ALA A 537 5.35 -13.11 -42.76
C ALA A 537 4.81 -13.14 -41.32
N PRO A 538 3.55 -12.74 -41.08
CA PRO A 538 2.92 -12.86 -39.78
C PRO A 538 2.72 -14.34 -39.45
N THR A 539 3.29 -14.77 -38.33
CA THR A 539 3.08 -16.08 -37.72
C THR A 539 2.19 -15.90 -36.50
N ASN A 540 0.97 -16.43 -36.58
CA ASN A 540 0.06 -16.46 -35.44
C ASN A 540 0.24 -17.78 -34.71
N ARG A 541 0.01 -17.73 -33.41
CA ARG A 541 -0.20 -18.94 -32.62
C ARG A 541 -1.32 -18.69 -31.63
N SER A 542 -2.14 -19.71 -31.38
CA SER A 542 -3.31 -19.57 -30.49
C SER A 542 -3.48 -20.74 -29.53
N VAL A 543 -4.26 -20.51 -28.50
CA VAL A 543 -4.58 -21.48 -27.47
C VAL A 543 -5.91 -21.14 -26.82
N GLN A 544 -6.67 -22.16 -26.45
CA GLN A 544 -7.94 -22.03 -25.75
C GLN A 544 -7.69 -21.94 -24.24
N GLY A 545 -8.27 -20.96 -23.55
CA GLY A 545 -8.13 -20.84 -22.09
C GLY A 545 -9.36 -20.23 -21.44
N LEU A 546 -9.48 -20.35 -20.12
CA LEU A 546 -10.62 -19.79 -19.38
C LEU A 546 -10.73 -18.26 -19.57
N PRO A 547 -11.95 -17.69 -19.56
CA PRO A 547 -12.14 -16.26 -19.65
C PRO A 547 -11.52 -15.53 -18.46
N ILE A 548 -10.83 -14.43 -18.72
CA ILE A 548 -10.37 -13.54 -17.66
C ILE A 548 -11.47 -12.54 -17.31
N VAL A 549 -11.62 -12.27 -16.02
CA VAL A 549 -12.59 -11.30 -15.49
C VAL A 549 -11.95 -10.28 -14.54
N ARG A 550 -10.63 -10.38 -14.34
CA ARG A 550 -9.83 -9.51 -13.47
C ARG A 550 -8.53 -9.12 -14.19
N PRO A 551 -7.76 -8.15 -13.67
CA PRO A 551 -6.46 -7.79 -14.23
C PRO A 551 -5.44 -8.95 -14.20
N HIS A 552 -4.69 -9.14 -15.30
CA HIS A 552 -3.66 -10.18 -15.41
C HIS A 552 -2.39 -9.69 -16.12
N LEU A 553 -1.22 -10.13 -15.65
CA LEU A 553 0.02 -10.10 -16.41
C LEU A 553 0.11 -11.35 -17.29
N PHE A 554 0.09 -11.19 -18.61
CA PHE A 554 0.32 -12.26 -19.56
C PHE A 554 1.81 -12.40 -19.82
N LEU A 555 2.38 -13.56 -19.57
CA LEU A 555 3.80 -13.85 -19.76
C LEU A 555 3.96 -14.90 -20.86
N LEU A 556 4.71 -14.56 -21.92
CA LEU A 556 5.12 -15.49 -22.97
C LEU A 556 6.49 -16.07 -22.64
N MET A 557 6.66 -17.39 -22.73
CA MET A 557 7.92 -18.08 -22.45
C MET A 557 8.13 -19.28 -23.39
N GLY A 558 9.23 -20.01 -23.19
CA GLY A 558 9.60 -21.15 -24.01
C GLY A 558 10.28 -20.73 -25.32
N ASN A 559 10.10 -21.55 -26.36
CA ASN A 559 10.74 -21.38 -27.65
C ASN A 559 9.70 -21.04 -28.72
N TRP A 560 9.94 -19.97 -29.48
CA TRP A 560 8.99 -19.50 -30.48
C TRP A 560 8.73 -20.52 -31.59
N ASP A 561 9.73 -21.28 -32.02
CA ASP A 561 9.64 -22.16 -33.18
C ASP A 561 8.95 -23.49 -32.84
N SER A 562 9.38 -24.14 -31.75
CA SER A 562 8.78 -25.37 -31.26
C SER A 562 7.41 -25.16 -30.62
N GLY A 563 7.04 -23.90 -30.39
CA GLY A 563 5.77 -23.48 -29.83
C GLY A 563 5.97 -22.88 -28.45
N PRO A 564 5.70 -21.56 -28.30
CA PRO A 564 5.84 -20.91 -27.03
C PRO A 564 4.71 -21.32 -26.09
N THR A 565 4.92 -21.07 -24.81
CA THR A 565 3.91 -21.26 -23.78
C THR A 565 3.59 -19.93 -23.15
N PHE A 566 2.45 -19.83 -22.48
CA PHE A 566 2.14 -18.62 -21.72
C PHE A 566 1.63 -18.95 -20.33
N ARG A 567 1.66 -17.93 -19.49
CA ARG A 567 1.03 -17.88 -18.19
C ARG A 567 0.28 -16.56 -18.06
N ALA A 568 -0.83 -16.57 -17.36
CA ALA A 568 -1.54 -15.36 -16.96
C ALA A 568 -1.54 -15.29 -15.43
N PHE A 569 -0.93 -14.24 -14.89
CA PHE A 569 -0.80 -14.05 -13.44
C PHE A 569 -1.70 -12.93 -12.98
N ASN A 570 -2.65 -13.25 -12.10
CA ASN A 570 -3.31 -12.24 -11.31
C ASN A 570 -2.48 -12.00 -10.04
N LEU A 571 -1.57 -11.02 -10.07
CA LEU A 571 -0.78 -10.64 -8.89
C LEU A 571 -1.65 -10.18 -7.71
N ARG A 572 -2.95 -9.95 -7.94
CA ARG A 572 -3.93 -9.60 -6.92
C ARG A 572 -4.49 -10.79 -6.17
N SER A 573 -4.17 -12.01 -6.55
CA SER A 573 -4.56 -13.20 -5.82
C SER A 573 -3.33 -13.96 -5.38
N ASN A 574 -3.34 -14.47 -4.14
CA ASN A 574 -2.34 -15.42 -3.68
C ASN A 574 -2.59 -16.82 -4.27
N THR A 575 -3.83 -17.10 -4.66
CA THR A 575 -4.16 -18.28 -5.44
C THR A 575 -3.82 -17.96 -6.88
N TRP A 576 -2.69 -18.50 -7.33
CA TRP A 576 -2.34 -18.52 -8.74
C TRP A 576 -3.30 -19.48 -9.43
N SER A 577 -4.50 -19.00 -9.74
CA SER A 577 -5.27 -19.64 -10.79
C SER A 577 -4.48 -19.37 -12.06
N VAL A 578 -3.58 -20.30 -12.38
CA VAL A 578 -3.14 -20.46 -13.76
C VAL A 578 -4.46 -20.53 -14.52
N LEU A 579 -4.72 -19.53 -15.36
CA LEU A 579 -5.63 -19.72 -16.46
C LEU A 579 -4.88 -20.66 -17.40
N THR A 580 -4.76 -21.90 -16.95
CA THR A 580 -4.14 -22.96 -17.69
C THR A 580 -5.09 -23.18 -18.84
N PRO A 581 -4.59 -23.19 -20.08
CA PRO A 581 -5.31 -23.82 -21.17
C PRO A 581 -5.87 -25.17 -20.74
N ARG A 582 -7.00 -25.55 -21.29
CA ARG A 582 -7.45 -26.94 -21.15
C ARG A 582 -6.58 -27.83 -22.03
N GLY A 583 -5.78 -28.70 -21.40
CA GLY A 583 -4.96 -29.74 -22.06
C GLY A 583 -3.66 -29.21 -22.69
N ASP A 584 -2.74 -30.14 -23.01
CA ASP A 584 -1.33 -29.96 -23.42
C ASP A 584 -1.02 -28.74 -24.35
N ASP A 585 -1.00 -27.54 -23.77
CA ASP A 585 0.13 -26.73 -23.27
C ASP A 585 1.16 -26.12 -24.22
N VAL A 586 0.78 -25.83 -25.47
CA VAL A 586 1.62 -25.06 -26.39
C VAL A 586 0.75 -24.19 -27.30
N PHE A 587 1.20 -22.95 -27.57
CA PHE A 587 0.62 -22.13 -28.63
C PHE A 587 0.75 -22.87 -29.98
N ARG A 588 -0.39 -23.34 -30.50
CA ARG A 588 -0.45 -24.10 -31.76
C ARG A 588 -0.57 -23.14 -32.96
N PRO A 589 -0.08 -23.53 -34.15
CA PRO A 589 -0.22 -22.74 -35.38
C PRO A 589 -1.65 -22.26 -35.69
#